data_AF-A0A520Y5G2-F1
#
_entry.id   AF-A0A520Y5G2-F1
#
_cell.length_a   1.000
_cell.length_b   1.000
_cell.length_c   1.000
_cell.angle_alpha   90.00
_cell.angle_beta   90.00
_cell.angle_gamma   90.00
#
_symmetry.space_group_name_H-M   'P 1'
#
loop_
_entity.id
_entity.type
_entity.pdbx_description
1 polymer ?
#
loop_
_entity_poly.entity_id
_entity_poly.type
_entity_poly.pdbx_seq_one_letter_code
_entity_poly.pdbx_strand_id
1 'polypeptide(L)' 'MTPKAIERGTEWLSDAGLRPTRQRVSLAAYLVGDGKDRHVTAESLFEAARA' A
#
# COMPACT_ATOMS: atom_id res chain seq x y z
N MET A 1 4.48 9.61 0.55
CA MET A 1 3.51 8.81 -0.22
C MET A 1 2.86 9.69 -1.29
N THR A 2 2.83 9.27 -2.56
CA THR A 2 2.24 10.08 -3.64
C THR A 2 0.72 9.87 -3.72
N PRO A 3 -0.07 10.86 -4.20
CA PRO A 3 -1.52 10.69 -4.37
C PRO A 3 -1.88 9.46 -5.23
N LYS A 4 -1.12 9.21 -6.29
CA LYS A 4 -1.29 8.05 -7.17
C LYS A 4 -1.06 6.70 -6.47
N ALA A 5 -0.12 6.64 -5.52
CA ALA A 5 0.12 5.44 -4.73
C ALA A 5 -1.06 5.13 -3.78
N ILE A 6 -1.68 6.18 -3.24
CA ILE A 6 -2.88 6.08 -2.38
C ILE A 6 -4.07 5.58 -3.21
N GLU A 7 -4.28 6.15 -4.39
CA GLU A 7 -5.34 5.76 -5.33
C GLU A 7 -5.23 4.27 -5.69
N ARG A 8 -4.07 3.83 -6.20
CA ARG A 8 -3.82 2.42 -6.52
C ARG A 8 -4.00 1.50 -5.33
N GLY A 9 -3.49 1.89 -4.16
CA GLY A 9 -3.66 1.08 -2.95
C GLY A 9 -5.12 0.94 -2.53
N THR A 10 -5.92 1.98 -2.78
CA THR A 10 -7.36 1.98 -2.49
C THR A 10 -8.13 1.08 -3.46
N GLU A 11 -7.83 1.18 -4.76
CA GLU A 11 -8.40 0.32 -5.81
C GLU A 11 -8.04 -1.14 -5.56
N TRP A 12 -6.75 -1.43 -5.35
CA TRP A 12 -6.25 -2.79 -5.10
C TRP A 12 -6.93 -3.47 -3.91
N LEU A 13 -7.18 -2.74 -2.82
CA LEU A 13 -7.92 -3.26 -1.67
C LEU A 13 -9.40 -3.50 -2.02
N SER A 14 -10.01 -2.57 -2.74
CA SER A 14 -11.44 -2.63 -3.10
C SER A 14 -11.73 -3.79 -4.07
N ASP A 15 -10.87 -4.00 -5.06
CA ASP A 15 -10.93 -5.11 -6.00
C ASP A 15 -10.77 -6.46 -5.30
N ALA A 16 -9.99 -6.51 -4.23
CA ALA A 16 -9.85 -7.68 -3.35
C ALA A 16 -11.00 -7.85 -2.34
N GLY A 17 -12.02 -6.98 -2.35
CA GLY A 17 -13.14 -6.99 -1.39
C GLY A 17 -12.74 -6.58 0.03
N LEU A 18 -11.57 -5.94 0.20
CA LEU A 18 -11.06 -5.50 1.49
C LEU A 18 -11.46 -4.05 1.76
N ARG A 19 -11.99 -3.78 2.96
CA ARG A 19 -12.30 -2.40 3.39
C ARG A 19 -11.03 -1.52 3.38
N PRO A 20 -11.02 -0.38 2.66
CA PRO A 20 -9.85 0.51 2.56
C PRO A 20 -9.76 1.44 3.77
N THR A 21 -9.39 0.91 4.93
CA THR A 21 -9.12 1.73 6.12
C THR A 21 -7.84 2.54 5.94
N ARG A 22 -7.69 3.65 6.66
CA ARG A 22 -6.50 4.54 6.57
C ARG A 22 -5.18 3.76 6.69
N GLN A 23 -5.10 2.82 7.63
CA GLN A 23 -3.91 1.98 7.82
C GLN A 23 -3.67 1.05 6.61
N ARG A 24 -4.70 0.37 6.12
CA ARG A 24 -4.59 -0.55 4.99
C ARG A 24 -4.17 0.17 3.71
N VAL A 25 -4.74 1.35 3.45
CA VAL A 25 -4.38 2.16 2.29
C VAL A 25 -2.92 2.62 2.38
N SER A 26 -2.46 3.03 3.57
CA SER A 26 -1.05 3.38 3.80
C SER A 26 -0.13 2.21 3.44
N LEU A 27 -0.39 1.01 3.99
CA LEU A 27 0.40 -0.18 3.69
C LEU A 27 0.34 -0.56 2.20
N ALA A 28 -0.84 -0.53 1.58
CA ALA A 28 -1.02 -0.85 0.16
C ALA A 28 -0.24 0.11 -0.75
N ALA A 29 -0.16 1.39 -0.41
CA ALA A 29 0.62 2.36 -1.17
C ALA A 29 2.14 2.07 -1.17
N TYR A 30 2.69 1.47 -0.10
CA TYR A 30 4.08 1.01 -0.09
C TYR A 30 4.29 -0.34 -0.79
N LEU A 31 3.25 -1.18 -0.83
CA LEU A 31 3.31 -2.51 -1.44
C LEU A 31 3.13 -2.48 -2.96
N VAL A 32 2.07 -1.82 -3.44
CA VAL A 32 1.64 -1.85 -4.85
C VAL A 32 1.60 -0.46 -5.50
N GLY A 33 1.83 0.60 -4.73
CA GLY A 33 1.58 1.98 -5.17
C GLY A 33 2.45 2.46 -6.34
N ASP A 34 3.60 1.85 -6.58
CA ASP A 34 4.42 2.15 -7.77
C ASP A 34 4.08 1.28 -8.99
N GLY A 35 3.23 0.27 -8.82
CA GLY A 35 2.79 -0.65 -9.88
C GLY A 35 3.84 -1.69 -10.28
N LYS A 36 4.83 -1.96 -9.42
CA LYS A 36 5.85 -2.99 -9.67
C LYS A 36 5.73 -4.12 -8.64
N ASP A 37 5.96 -5.34 -9.10
CA ASP A 37 6.11 -6.48 -8.20
C ASP A 37 7.38 -6.35 -7.37
N ARG A 38 7.24 -6.56 -6.06
CA ARG A 38 8.36 -6.44 -5.11
C ARG A 38 8.31 -7.57 -4.10
N HIS A 39 9.50 -8.02 -3.69
CA HIS A 39 9.64 -8.76 -2.44
C HIS A 39 9.91 -7.76 -1.32
N VAL A 40 9.12 -7.85 -0.26
CA VAL A 40 9.29 -7.04 0.95
C VAL A 40 9.26 -7.95 2.16
N THR A 41 10.00 -7.58 3.18
CA THR A 41 9.82 -8.15 4.52
C THR A 41 8.87 -7.28 5.33
N ALA A 42 8.29 -7.85 6.39
CA ALA A 42 7.43 -7.10 7.30
C ALA A 42 8.16 -5.91 7.93
N GLU A 43 9.44 -6.09 8.27
CA GLU A 43 10.31 -5.06 8.84
C GLU A 43 10.55 -3.92 7.85
N SER A 44 10.91 -4.23 6.60
CA SER A 44 11.12 -3.19 5.57
C SER A 44 9.85 -2.39 5.29
N LEU A 45 8.68 -3.03 5.35
CA LEU A 45 7.39 -2.37 5.17
C LEU A 45 7.06 -1.48 6.37
N PHE A 46 7.34 -1.95 7.58
CA PHE A 46 7.14 -1.18 8.81
C PHE A 46 7.99 0.09 8.82
N GLU A 47 9.29 -0.02 8.51
CA GLU A 47 10.19 1.13 8.42
C GLU A 47 9.71 2.14 7.37
N ALA A 48 9.29 1.66 6.19
CA ALA A 48 8.77 2.53 5.15
C ALA A 48 7.47 3.27 5.58
N ALA A 49 6.60 2.62 6.35
CA ALA A 49 5.35 3.20 6.84
C ALA A 49 5.51 4.12 8.06
N ARG A 50 6.68 4.10 8.72
CA ARG A 50 7.03 4.95 9.87
C ARG A 50 7.77 6.24 9.47
N ALA A 51 8.39 6.25 8.30
CA ALA A 51 9.08 7.41 7.72
C ALA A 51 8.09 8.43 7.12
#